data_AF-L9JGE6-F1
#
_entry.id   AF-L9JGE6-F1
#
_cell.length_a   1.000
_cell.length_b   1.000
_cell.length_c   1.000
_cell.angle_alpha   90.00
_cell.angle_beta   90.00
_cell.angle_gamma   90.00
#
_symmetry.space_group_name_H-M   'P 1'
#
loop_
_entity.id
_entity.type
_entity.pdbx_description
1 polymer ?
#
loop_
_entity_poly.entity_id
_entity_poly.type
_entity_poly.pdbx_seq_one_letter_code
_entity_poly.pdbx_strand_id
1 'polypeptide(L)'
;MSQAEFEKAAEKVKHLKTKPGDMEMLFTYSHYKQATEGDINTEWLGMLALKGKIKWNMWNELKETSKNMKAYADKVEELKEKYGWDQQLA
;
A
#
# COMPACT_ATOMS: atom_id res chain seq x y z
N MET A 1 -15.75 -2.44 -2.02
CA MET A 1 -14.79 -3.45 -2.53
C MET A 1 -14.74 -4.60 -1.53
N SER A 2 -14.72 -5.82 -2.02
CA SER A 2 -14.63 -7.03 -1.22
C SER A 2 -13.17 -7.33 -0.82
N GLN A 3 -13.01 -8.11 0.25
CA GLN A 3 -11.70 -8.60 0.70
C GLN A 3 -10.95 -9.36 -0.41
N ALA A 4 -11.67 -10.17 -1.20
CA ALA A 4 -11.10 -10.92 -2.32
C ALA A 4 -10.58 -10.02 -3.45
N GLU A 5 -11.24 -8.91 -3.73
CA GLU A 5 -10.76 -7.93 -4.72
C GLU A 5 -9.51 -7.19 -4.21
N PHE A 6 -9.47 -6.88 -2.91
CA PHE A 6 -8.30 -6.29 -2.26
C PHE A 6 -7.08 -7.21 -2.33
N GLU A 7 -7.24 -8.49 -2.00
CA GLU A 7 -6.17 -9.49 -2.07
C GLU A 7 -5.66 -9.66 -3.49
N LYS A 8 -6.55 -9.70 -4.49
CA LYS A 8 -6.15 -9.69 -5.90
C LYS A 8 -5.34 -8.45 -6.27
N ALA A 9 -5.72 -7.26 -5.80
CA ALA A 9 -4.93 -6.04 -6.00
C ALA A 9 -3.55 -6.14 -5.32
N ALA A 10 -3.50 -6.71 -4.12
CA ALA A 10 -2.26 -6.90 -3.38
C ALA A 10 -1.30 -7.91 -4.03
N GLU A 11 -1.82 -8.92 -4.74
CA GLU A 11 -0.98 -9.79 -5.58
C GLU A 11 -0.52 -9.07 -6.85
N LYS A 12 -1.43 -8.37 -7.54
CA LYS A 12 -1.09 -7.64 -8.78
C LYS A 12 0.08 -6.68 -8.62
N VAL A 13 0.16 -5.93 -7.51
CA VAL A 13 1.24 -4.95 -7.27
C VAL A 13 2.62 -5.61 -7.16
N LYS A 14 2.70 -6.90 -6.79
CA LYS A 14 3.97 -7.65 -6.71
C LYS A 14 4.51 -8.03 -8.09
N HIS A 15 3.64 -8.11 -9.11
CA HIS A 15 3.97 -8.53 -10.47
C HIS A 15 4.03 -7.35 -11.45
N LEU A 16 4.34 -6.15 -10.96
CA LEU A 16 4.65 -5.01 -11.82
C LEU A 16 6.00 -5.24 -12.50
N LYS A 17 6.08 -4.94 -13.81
CA LYS A 17 7.30 -5.13 -14.60
C LYS A 17 8.43 -4.20 -14.17
N THR A 18 8.06 -3.05 -13.61
CA THR A 18 8.99 -2.05 -13.09
C THR A 18 8.64 -1.73 -11.65
N LYS A 19 9.67 -1.57 -10.82
CA LYS A 19 9.52 -1.15 -9.43
C LYS A 19 8.94 0.29 -9.36
N PRO A 20 7.83 0.51 -8.64
CA PRO A 20 7.31 1.86 -8.42
C PRO A 20 8.29 2.77 -7.69
N GLY A 21 8.07 4.09 -7.81
CA GLY A 21 8.82 5.08 -7.06
C GLY A 21 8.58 4.97 -5.55
N ASP A 22 9.50 5.51 -4.75
CA ASP A 22 9.44 5.43 -3.28
C ASP A 22 8.11 5.96 -2.71
N MET A 23 7.57 7.05 -3.25
CA MET A 23 6.28 7.62 -2.80
C MET A 23 5.08 6.71 -3.12
N GLU A 24 5.09 6.04 -4.27
CA GLU A 24 4.02 5.12 -4.67
C GLU A 24 4.06 3.84 -3.84
N MET A 25 5.27 3.35 -3.52
CA MET A 25 5.46 2.24 -2.59
C MET A 25 5.02 2.62 -1.17
N LEU A 26 5.27 3.85 -0.73
CA LEU A 26 4.84 4.33 0.59
C LEU A 26 3.31 4.45 0.66
N PHE A 27 2.67 4.97 -0.38
CA PHE A 27 1.22 5.07 -0.47
C PHE A 27 0.55 3.70 -0.43
N THR A 28 1.03 2.76 -1.25
CA THR A 28 0.50 1.39 -1.28
C THR A 28 0.71 0.69 0.07
N TYR A 29 1.87 0.88 0.70
CA TYR A 29 2.14 0.36 2.03
C TYR A 29 1.17 0.89 3.09
N SER A 30 1.00 2.22 3.23
CA SER A 30 0.15 2.79 4.28
C SER A 30 -1.32 2.39 4.12
N HIS A 31 -1.83 2.40 2.89
CA HIS A 31 -3.21 1.99 2.60
C HIS A 31 -3.43 0.48 2.78
N TYR A 32 -2.42 -0.34 2.47
CA TYR A 32 -2.47 -1.77 2.74
C TYR A 32 -2.56 -2.05 4.25
N LYS A 33 -1.73 -1.39 5.05
CA LYS A 33 -1.74 -1.49 6.51
C LYS A 33 -3.09 -1.01 7.09
N GLN A 34 -3.60 0.13 6.65
CA GLN A 34 -4.92 0.63 7.09
C GLN A 34 -6.07 -0.32 6.70
N ALA A 35 -6.00 -0.95 5.52
CA ALA A 35 -7.02 -1.89 5.07
C ALA A 35 -7.04 -3.20 5.87
N THR A 36 -5.86 -3.70 6.25
CA THR A 36 -5.67 -5.00 6.89
C THR A 36 -5.71 -4.93 8.41
N GLU A 37 -4.98 -3.98 8.98
CA GLU A 37 -4.80 -3.82 10.43
C GLU A 37 -5.66 -2.70 11.01
N GLY A 38 -6.19 -1.81 10.16
CA GLY A 38 -6.90 -0.62 10.62
C GLY A 38 -5.96 0.47 11.09
N ASP A 39 -6.41 1.25 12.06
CA ASP A 39 -5.63 2.35 12.63
C ASP A 39 -4.28 1.88 13.16
N ILE A 40 -3.28 2.76 13.02
CA ILE A 40 -1.93 2.47 13.49
C ILE A 40 -1.92 2.10 14.97
N ASN A 41 -1.33 0.96 15.28
CA ASN A 41 -1.30 0.36 16.62
C ASN A 41 0.14 0.16 17.15
N THR A 42 1.14 0.64 16.42
CA THR A 42 2.55 0.56 16.77
C THR A 42 3.07 1.91 17.26
N GLU A 43 3.76 1.94 18.39
CA GLU A 43 4.46 3.14 18.84
C GLU A 43 5.72 3.40 18.01
N TRP A 44 6.01 4.67 17.74
CA TRP A 44 7.25 5.07 17.10
C TRP A 44 8.41 4.99 18.09
N LEU A 45 9.22 3.92 18.01
CA LEU A 45 10.33 3.67 18.95
C LEU A 45 11.59 4.53 18.72
N GLY A 46 11.52 5.64 17.98
CA GLY A 46 12.61 6.63 17.87
C GLY A 46 13.88 6.20 17.13
N MET A 47 14.16 4.90 17.01
CA MET A 47 15.38 4.31 16.45
C MET A 47 15.23 3.77 15.02
N LEU A 48 14.05 3.86 14.44
CA LEU A 48 13.83 3.39 13.07
C LEU A 48 14.44 4.39 12.07
N ALA A 49 15.19 3.88 11.09
CA ALA A 49 15.81 4.68 10.03
C ALA A 49 14.80 5.60 9.33
N LEU A 50 15.27 6.68 8.67
CA LEU A 50 14.41 7.70 8.04
C LEU A 50 13.26 7.12 7.18
N LYS A 51 13.52 6.03 6.45
CA LYS A 51 12.49 5.32 5.67
C LYS A 51 11.40 4.69 6.54
N GLY A 52 11.77 4.12 7.69
CA GLY A 52 10.81 3.61 8.67
C GLY A 52 9.92 4.72 9.24
N LYS A 53 10.49 5.92 9.45
CA LYS A 53 9.74 7.09 9.93
C LYS A 53 8.67 7.53 8.95
N ILE A 54 9.05 7.60 7.68
CA ILE A 54 8.12 8.01 6.62
C ILE A 54 7.00 6.98 6.48
N LYS A 55 7.31 5.67 6.54
CA LYS A 55 6.29 4.60 6.53
C LYS A 55 5.32 4.70 7.69
N TRP A 56 5.83 4.92 8.91
CA TRP A 56 5.02 5.07 10.11
C TRP A 56 4.12 6.31 10.01
N ASN A 57 4.68 7.45 9.62
CA ASN A 57 3.93 8.69 9.44
C ASN A 57 2.82 8.53 8.40
N MET A 58 3.10 7.95 7.23
CA MET A 58 2.11 7.76 6.18
C MET A 58 0.94 6.85 6.61
N TRP A 59 1.19 5.88 7.49
CA TRP A 59 0.11 5.05 8.06
C TRP A 59 -0.63 5.79 9.18
N ASN A 60 0.08 6.51 10.05
CA ASN A 60 -0.52 7.33 11.09
C ASN A 60 -1.41 8.46 10.54
N GLU A 61 -1.07 9.02 9.38
CA GLU A 61 -1.91 10.01 8.67
C GLU A 61 -3.26 9.44 8.19
N LEU A 62 -3.38 8.12 8.05
CA LEU A 62 -4.62 7.43 7.67
C LEU A 62 -5.45 7.01 8.90
N LYS A 63 -5.02 7.33 10.11
CA LYS A 63 -5.77 7.04 11.33
C LYS A 63 -7.16 7.67 11.26
N GLU A 64 -8.16 6.99 11.79
CA GLU A 64 -9.59 7.40 11.75
C GLU A 64 -10.18 7.39 10.34
N THR A 65 -9.41 6.98 9.32
CA THR A 65 -9.94 6.78 7.98
C THR A 65 -10.52 5.36 7.90
N SER A 66 -11.77 5.26 7.43
CA SER A 66 -12.40 3.95 7.21
C SER A 66 -11.58 3.08 6.26
N LYS A 67 -11.67 1.75 6.39
CA LYS A 67 -10.84 0.77 5.65
C LYS A 67 -10.68 1.15 4.19
N ASN A 68 -9.51 1.67 3.85
CA ASN A 68 -9.28 2.41 2.61
C ASN A 68 -8.88 1.49 1.46
N MET A 69 -9.52 0.31 1.40
CA MET A 69 -9.23 -0.74 0.43
C MET A 69 -9.40 -0.20 -1.00
N LYS A 70 -10.43 0.64 -1.23
CA LYS A 70 -10.71 1.19 -2.56
C LYS A 70 -9.55 2.06 -3.07
N ALA A 71 -9.05 2.97 -2.25
CA ALA A 71 -7.93 3.83 -2.61
C ALA A 71 -6.65 3.03 -2.92
N TYR A 72 -6.43 1.93 -2.20
CA TYR A 72 -5.35 1.00 -2.51
C TYR A 72 -5.52 0.37 -3.91
N ALA A 73 -6.69 -0.21 -4.20
CA ALA A 73 -6.93 -0.86 -5.48
C ALA A 73 -6.87 0.11 -6.66
N ASP A 74 -7.43 1.32 -6.50
CA ASP A 74 -7.38 2.36 -7.53
C ASP A 74 -5.91 2.72 -7.83
N LYS A 75 -5.05 2.87 -6.80
CA LYS A 75 -3.61 3.10 -6.99
C LYS A 75 -2.91 1.91 -7.65
N VAL A 76 -3.26 0.67 -7.30
CA VAL A 76 -2.65 -0.51 -7.95
C VAL A 76 -2.95 -0.54 -9.45
N GLU A 77 -4.19 -0.23 -9.86
CA GLU A 77 -4.54 -0.17 -11.28
C GLU A 77 -3.77 0.96 -12.01
N GLU A 78 -3.62 2.14 -11.41
CA GLU A 78 -2.75 3.22 -11.93
C GLU A 78 -1.29 2.74 -12.10
N LEU A 79 -0.75 2.02 -11.12
CA LEU A 79 0.62 1.50 -11.19
C LEU A 79 0.78 0.44 -12.28
N LYS A 80 -0.25 -0.39 -12.54
CA LYS A 80 -0.24 -1.36 -13.63
C LYS A 80 -0.20 -0.68 -14.98
N GLU A 81 -0.99 0.38 -15.18
CA GLU A 81 -0.97 1.17 -16.41
C GLU A 81 0.37 1.86 -16.61
N LYS A 82 0.94 2.43 -15.54
CA LYS A 82 2.19 3.19 -15.59
C LYS A 82 3.45 2.34 -15.77
N TYR A 83 3.56 1.24 -15.04
CA TYR A 83 4.79 0.42 -14.98
C TYR A 83 4.70 -0.88 -15.77
N GLY A 84 3.52 -1.18 -16.34
CA GLY A 84 3.22 -2.44 -16.97
C GLY A 84 3.03 -3.56 -15.95
N TRP A 85 2.10 -4.45 -16.25
CA TRP A 85 1.79 -5.61 -15.41
C TRP A 85 2.12 -6.90 -16.15
N ASP A 86 2.77 -7.83 -15.46
CA ASP A 86 3.02 -9.17 -16.00
C ASP A 86 1.92 -10.13 -15.58
N GLN A 87 1.01 -10.39 -16.53
CA GLN A 87 -0.15 -11.24 -16.33
C GLN A 87 0.21 -12.73 -16.31
N GLN A 88 1.45 -13.13 -16.68
CA GLN A 88 1.89 -14.53 -16.68
C GLN A 88 2.43 -15.01 -15.32
N LEU A 89 2.68 -14.11 -14.38
CA LEU A 89 3.25 -14.41 -13.05
C LEU A 89 2.23 -14.29 -11.90
N ALA A 90 0.97 -13.96 -12.20
CA ALA A 90 -0.09 -13.62 -11.24
C ALA A 90 -1.09 -14.75 -10.96
#